data_AF-E6UJQ7-F1
#
_entry.id   AF-E6UJQ7-F1
#
_cell.length_a   1.000
_cell.length_b   1.000
_cell.length_c   1.000
_cell.angle_alpha   90.00
_cell.angle_beta   90.00
_cell.angle_gamma   90.00
#
_symmetry.space_group_name_H-M   'P 1'
#
loop_
_entity.id
_entity.type
_entity.pdbx_description
1 polymer ?
#
loop_
_entity_poly.entity_id
_entity_poly.type
_entity_poly.pdbx_seq_one_letter_code
_entity_poly.pdbx_strand_id
1 'polypeptide(L)'
;MSKLIFDSHKYFDFDTQLLYTDGIPKEEALTGIPFRILEYLANNSPLPLSCDRIRQECWENDNGTGDVPYHISVLREYIEDIKIKGTRKYTYIVTRDKKYYCSIKLTSDFISDGTNSFITDELECDNNSVDYLISPLDYCKQRGIKGFLDSGLAPQVLIKNLKNKTNIYILTTTGANLITALSSDFIADSLVHGTSFTILLPNKYSEFINDVADTETPYDKELSRDAFATQFENIIKTIKREVLKAQNLSNQSTVGSVYIGCAFTYLRQTIIMGINETEVWGYQSMTMPPARTINGTTSFVFSGNINENTIAKRTYNYINALIDEAKHRLSFFEVTELINPSTFNFGLEKTNARTYWESLYRKADINMKIHMQYEDELIEVAAQHPLNHGEPDSEFKERLNFAFELYNKLRKGNRRVGIYIPGSVHTANGIQDQYSLSLAGVKYLTKLGIPIESLLGDEYNQKYKGENGVYNSADECYVASQIFLNGKYKYIHVVCSPNQMLRKQLFYISFGVIPLFHTVPNNNSAHDLIYELFEAIPDVIYNDHTWQDDDSPNAIRTRNERKPK
;
A
#
# COMPACT_ATOMS: atom_id res chain seq x y z
N MET A 1 -37.77 -27.87 37.80
CA MET A 1 -37.02 -28.10 39.07
C MET A 1 -35.66 -27.45 38.91
N SER A 2 -35.15 -26.69 39.89
CA SER A 2 -33.88 -25.96 39.76
C SER A 2 -32.70 -26.91 40.00
N LYS A 3 -32.09 -27.41 38.93
CA LYS A 3 -30.87 -28.23 38.99
C LYS A 3 -29.71 -27.47 38.38
N LEU A 4 -28.52 -27.63 38.96
CA LEU A 4 -27.26 -27.20 38.35
C LEU A 4 -26.58 -28.42 37.73
N ILE A 5 -26.68 -28.56 36.41
CA ILE A 5 -26.15 -29.72 35.69
C ILE A 5 -24.69 -29.45 35.32
N PHE A 6 -23.77 -30.20 35.93
CA PHE A 6 -22.33 -30.06 35.67
C PHE A 6 -21.91 -30.80 34.40
N ASP A 7 -22.42 -32.02 34.22
CA ASP A 7 -22.25 -32.85 33.03
C ASP A 7 -23.37 -33.93 32.97
N SER A 8 -23.28 -34.90 32.05
CA SER A 8 -24.29 -35.96 31.88
C SER A 8 -24.39 -36.92 33.07
N HIS A 9 -23.40 -36.93 33.96
CA HIS A 9 -23.30 -37.83 35.11
C HIS A 9 -23.45 -37.08 36.43
N LYS A 10 -23.23 -35.77 36.48
CA LYS A 10 -23.16 -34.99 37.72
C LYS A 10 -24.05 -33.76 37.72
N TYR A 11 -24.88 -33.61 38.76
CA TYR A 11 -25.71 -32.42 38.97
C TYR A 11 -25.93 -32.12 40.45
N PHE A 12 -26.16 -30.85 40.81
CA PHE A 12 -26.62 -30.44 42.13
C PHE A 12 -28.11 -30.12 42.07
N ASP A 13 -28.87 -30.65 43.02
CA ASP A 13 -30.30 -30.42 43.15
C ASP A 13 -30.56 -29.42 44.29
N PHE A 14 -31.11 -28.24 43.96
CA PHE A 14 -31.35 -27.21 44.98
C PHE A 14 -32.54 -27.54 45.90
N ASP A 15 -33.45 -28.42 45.48
CA ASP A 15 -34.60 -28.82 46.30
C ASP A 15 -34.16 -29.80 47.40
N THR A 16 -33.26 -30.72 47.08
CA THR A 16 -32.72 -31.68 48.05
C THR A 16 -31.42 -31.24 48.71
N GLN A 17 -30.76 -30.20 48.16
CA GLN A 17 -29.45 -29.69 48.57
C GLN A 17 -28.32 -30.73 48.46
N LEU A 18 -28.46 -31.70 47.54
CA LEU A 18 -27.53 -32.80 47.36
C LEU A 18 -26.87 -32.75 45.98
N LEU A 19 -25.59 -33.11 45.95
CA LEU A 19 -24.89 -33.46 44.72
C LEU A 19 -25.23 -34.91 44.34
N TYR A 20 -25.56 -35.13 43.07
CA TYR A 20 -25.76 -36.46 42.49
C TYR A 20 -24.66 -36.76 41.48
N THR A 21 -24.07 -37.95 41.58
CA THR A 21 -23.16 -38.52 40.57
C THR A 21 -23.70 -39.87 40.14
N ASP A 22 -23.89 -40.08 38.84
CA ASP A 22 -24.54 -41.25 38.26
C ASP A 22 -25.92 -41.57 38.87
N GLY A 23 -26.65 -40.52 39.26
CA GLY A 23 -27.96 -40.63 39.91
C GLY A 23 -27.93 -41.02 41.39
N ILE A 24 -26.75 -41.19 41.98
CA ILE A 24 -26.56 -41.52 43.40
C ILE A 24 -26.31 -40.21 44.17
N PRO A 25 -27.10 -39.86 45.21
CA PRO A 25 -26.87 -38.68 46.03
C PRO A 25 -25.66 -38.86 46.95
N LYS A 26 -24.88 -37.80 47.13
CA LYS A 26 -23.88 -37.68 48.19
C LYS A 26 -24.56 -37.77 49.55
N GLU A 27 -23.95 -38.42 50.54
CA GLU A 27 -24.61 -38.73 51.83
C GLU A 27 -24.99 -37.48 52.65
N GLU A 28 -24.23 -36.38 52.52
CA GLU A 28 -24.43 -35.15 53.29
C GLU A 28 -24.96 -34.02 52.41
N ALA A 29 -26.01 -33.34 52.85
CA ALA A 29 -26.55 -32.16 52.20
C ALA A 29 -25.61 -30.95 52.37
N LEU A 30 -25.44 -30.18 51.29
CA LEU A 30 -24.74 -28.91 51.35
C LEU A 30 -25.65 -27.88 52.01
N THR A 31 -25.30 -27.42 53.20
CA THR A 31 -26.12 -26.49 53.99
C THR A 31 -25.37 -25.21 54.35
N GLY A 32 -26.08 -24.23 54.91
CA GLY A 32 -25.49 -23.02 55.47
C GLY A 32 -24.90 -22.07 54.42
N ILE A 33 -23.74 -21.50 54.73
CA ILE A 33 -23.08 -20.49 53.88
C ILE A 33 -22.64 -21.05 52.51
N PRO A 34 -21.97 -22.23 52.40
CA PRO A 34 -21.58 -22.78 51.10
C PRO A 34 -22.75 -23.01 50.14
N PHE A 35 -23.91 -23.46 50.66
CA PHE A 35 -25.14 -23.63 49.89
C PHE A 35 -25.64 -22.30 49.31
N ARG A 36 -25.78 -21.28 50.18
CA ARG A 36 -26.21 -19.94 49.76
C ARG A 36 -25.25 -19.34 48.73
N ILE A 37 -23.95 -19.56 48.87
CA ILE A 37 -22.97 -19.13 47.86
C ILE A 37 -23.21 -19.85 46.53
N LEU A 38 -23.40 -21.18 46.54
CA LEU A 38 -23.65 -21.92 45.30
C LEU A 38 -24.93 -21.42 44.61
N GLU A 39 -26.01 -21.23 45.36
CA GLU A 39 -27.28 -20.70 44.85
C GLU A 39 -27.11 -19.29 44.30
N TYR A 40 -26.45 -18.41 45.04
CA TYR A 40 -26.21 -17.03 44.62
C TYR A 40 -25.33 -16.97 43.36
N LEU A 41 -24.25 -17.76 43.30
CA LEU A 41 -23.39 -17.83 42.11
C LEU A 41 -24.12 -18.44 40.91
N ALA A 42 -24.97 -19.44 41.12
CA ALA A 42 -25.72 -20.09 40.04
C ALA A 42 -26.83 -19.17 39.49
N ASN A 43 -27.55 -18.45 40.37
CA ASN A 43 -28.56 -17.46 39.99
C ASN A 43 -27.97 -16.26 39.26
N ASN A 44 -26.75 -15.86 39.60
CA ASN A 44 -26.06 -14.74 38.96
C ASN A 44 -25.09 -15.17 37.85
N SER A 45 -25.10 -16.44 37.45
CA SER A 45 -24.18 -16.96 36.43
C SER A 45 -24.39 -16.30 35.05
N PRO A 46 -23.32 -15.93 34.31
CA PRO A 46 -21.89 -16.13 34.60
C PRO A 46 -21.20 -14.88 35.19
N LEU A 47 -21.91 -14.02 35.92
CA LEU A 47 -21.41 -12.73 36.39
C LEU A 47 -20.32 -12.90 37.48
N PRO A 48 -19.10 -12.33 37.31
CA PRO A 48 -18.08 -12.29 38.36
C PRO A 48 -18.51 -11.42 39.55
N LEU A 49 -18.67 -12.06 40.71
CA LEU A 49 -19.08 -11.43 41.96
C LEU A 49 -17.88 -11.23 42.89
N SER A 50 -17.76 -10.03 43.47
CA SER A 50 -16.71 -9.72 44.45
C SER A 50 -16.99 -10.39 45.79
N CYS A 51 -15.93 -10.60 46.58
CA CYS A 51 -16.06 -11.12 47.95
C CYS A 51 -17.04 -10.31 48.79
N ASP A 52 -17.00 -8.98 48.72
CA ASP A 52 -17.87 -8.12 49.53
C ASP A 52 -19.34 -8.31 49.17
N ARG A 53 -19.65 -8.45 47.87
CA ARG A 53 -21.02 -8.67 47.39
C ARG A 53 -21.53 -10.06 47.76
N ILE A 54 -20.70 -11.09 47.59
CA ILE A 54 -21.06 -12.47 48.01
C ILE A 54 -21.27 -12.50 49.53
N ARG A 55 -20.41 -11.81 50.30
CA ARG A 55 -20.54 -11.75 51.76
C ARG A 55 -21.81 -11.04 52.18
N GLN A 56 -22.10 -9.88 51.61
CA GLN A 56 -23.31 -9.13 51.90
C GLN A 56 -24.57 -9.99 51.69
N GLU A 57 -24.66 -10.68 50.57
CA GLU A 57 -25.89 -11.39 50.18
C GLU A 57 -26.01 -12.78 50.83
N CYS A 58 -24.90 -13.48 51.04
CA CYS A 58 -24.94 -14.86 51.55
C CYS A 58 -24.84 -14.97 53.08
N TRP A 59 -24.43 -13.90 53.79
CA TRP A 59 -24.32 -13.88 55.26
C TRP A 59 -25.45 -13.13 55.95
N GLU A 60 -26.41 -12.54 55.24
CA GLU A 60 -27.47 -11.77 55.90
C GLU A 60 -28.21 -12.62 56.96
N ASN A 61 -28.00 -12.25 58.22
CA ASN A 61 -28.43 -12.90 59.49
C ASN A 61 -27.64 -14.12 60.00
N ASP A 62 -26.46 -14.42 59.46
CA ASP A 62 -25.59 -15.52 59.91
C ASP A 62 -24.23 -15.02 60.44
N ASN A 63 -23.89 -15.37 61.68
CA ASN A 63 -22.60 -15.05 62.33
C ASN A 63 -21.49 -16.06 61.98
N GLY A 64 -21.71 -16.93 61.00
CA GLY A 64 -20.80 -18.00 60.61
C GLY A 64 -19.35 -17.52 60.40
N THR A 65 -18.41 -18.25 61.00
CA THR A 65 -16.98 -18.00 60.88
C THR A 65 -16.46 -18.37 59.49
N GLY A 66 -15.46 -17.62 58.99
CA GLY A 66 -14.82 -17.85 57.70
C GLY A 66 -15.03 -16.72 56.68
N ASP A 67 -14.07 -16.60 55.76
CA ASP A 67 -14.13 -15.66 54.64
C ASP A 67 -14.70 -16.33 53.38
N VAL A 68 -15.01 -15.53 52.36
CA VAL A 68 -15.55 -16.04 51.09
C VAL A 68 -14.61 -17.05 50.42
N PRO A 69 -13.28 -16.83 50.34
CA PRO A 69 -12.35 -17.84 49.84
C PRO A 69 -12.41 -19.20 50.54
N TYR A 70 -12.55 -19.22 51.87
CA TYR A 70 -12.70 -20.45 52.63
C TYR A 70 -13.96 -21.22 52.23
N HIS A 71 -15.12 -20.57 52.22
CA HIS A 71 -16.38 -21.23 51.86
C HIS A 71 -16.43 -21.65 50.39
N ILE A 72 -15.76 -20.92 49.48
CA ILE A 72 -15.57 -21.35 48.10
C ILE A 72 -14.70 -22.62 48.01
N SER A 73 -13.68 -22.76 48.87
CA SER A 73 -12.86 -23.96 48.89
C SER A 73 -13.64 -25.20 49.34
N VAL A 74 -14.45 -25.06 50.40
CA VAL A 74 -15.38 -26.10 50.87
C VAL A 74 -16.36 -26.47 49.77
N LEU A 75 -16.91 -25.47 49.08
CA LEU A 75 -17.86 -25.70 48.00
C LEU A 75 -17.25 -26.47 46.82
N ARG A 76 -16.03 -26.10 46.41
CA ARG A 76 -15.30 -26.80 45.33
C ARG A 76 -14.98 -28.24 45.68
N GLU A 77 -14.62 -28.50 46.93
CA GLU A 77 -14.41 -29.86 47.42
C GLU A 77 -15.72 -30.65 47.41
N TYR A 78 -16.81 -30.04 47.87
CA TYR A 78 -18.11 -30.69 47.91
C TYR A 78 -18.61 -31.08 46.51
N ILE A 79 -18.54 -30.18 45.52
CA ILE A 79 -18.99 -30.44 44.14
C ILE A 79 -17.94 -31.14 43.26
N GLU A 80 -16.79 -31.48 43.83
CA GLU A 80 -15.67 -32.12 43.14
C GLU A 80 -15.22 -31.33 41.90
N ASP A 81 -14.94 -30.04 42.10
CA ASP A 81 -14.52 -29.10 41.06
C ASP A 81 -13.01 -29.24 40.78
N ILE A 82 -12.67 -29.70 39.57
CA ILE A 82 -11.29 -30.03 39.20
C ILE A 82 -10.54 -28.76 38.74
N LYS A 83 -9.31 -28.60 39.24
CA LYS A 83 -8.37 -27.54 38.83
C LYS A 83 -7.63 -27.92 37.54
N ILE A 84 -7.68 -27.04 36.53
CA ILE A 84 -6.98 -27.24 35.24
C ILE A 84 -5.64 -26.50 35.27
N LYS A 85 -4.53 -27.17 34.96
CA LYS A 85 -3.20 -26.52 34.88
C LYS A 85 -3.08 -25.70 33.59
N GLY A 86 -2.72 -24.42 33.70
CA GLY A 86 -2.24 -23.61 32.56
C GLY A 86 -2.98 -22.30 32.30
N THR A 87 -4.31 -22.23 32.47
CA THR A 87 -5.08 -20.99 32.17
C THR A 87 -6.39 -20.80 32.94
N ARG A 88 -7.01 -21.84 33.54
CA ARG A 88 -8.25 -21.72 34.34
C ARG A 88 -8.10 -22.31 35.73
N LYS A 89 -8.44 -21.53 36.78
CA LYS A 89 -8.18 -21.96 38.17
C LYS A 89 -9.05 -23.14 38.62
N TYR A 90 -10.28 -23.32 38.12
CA TYR A 90 -11.23 -24.41 38.43
C TYR A 90 -12.28 -24.52 37.30
N THR A 91 -13.06 -25.60 37.23
CA THR A 91 -13.96 -25.93 36.09
C THR A 91 -15.34 -25.29 36.26
N TYR A 92 -15.93 -25.39 37.44
CA TYR A 92 -17.32 -24.99 37.70
C TYR A 92 -17.44 -23.66 38.44
N ILE A 93 -16.59 -23.42 39.44
CA ILE A 93 -16.52 -22.16 40.17
C ILE A 93 -15.20 -21.50 39.80
N VAL A 94 -15.24 -20.53 38.90
CA VAL A 94 -14.04 -19.88 38.37
C VAL A 94 -13.65 -18.70 39.25
N THR A 95 -12.34 -18.51 39.44
CA THR A 95 -11.78 -17.32 40.12
C THR A 95 -10.94 -16.51 39.14
N ARG A 96 -11.32 -15.25 38.95
CA ARG A 96 -10.58 -14.26 38.16
C ARG A 96 -10.58 -12.92 38.90
N ASP A 97 -9.41 -12.30 39.03
CA ASP A 97 -9.22 -10.99 39.67
C ASP A 97 -9.91 -10.82 41.03
N LYS A 98 -9.77 -11.84 41.91
CA LYS A 98 -10.39 -11.92 43.25
C LYS A 98 -11.94 -11.90 43.26
N LYS A 99 -12.57 -12.19 42.12
CA LYS A 99 -14.01 -12.41 41.98
C LYS A 99 -14.30 -13.90 41.70
N TYR A 100 -15.54 -14.31 41.95
CA TYR A 100 -16.03 -15.67 41.76
C TYR A 100 -17.28 -15.67 40.88
N TYR A 101 -17.39 -16.65 39.98
CA TYR A 101 -18.62 -16.92 39.23
C TYR A 101 -18.79 -18.41 38.99
N CYS A 102 -20.03 -18.84 38.83
CA CYS A 102 -20.31 -20.18 38.31
C CYS A 102 -20.18 -20.13 36.77
N SER A 103 -19.49 -21.09 36.17
CA SER A 103 -19.36 -21.21 34.71
C SER A 103 -20.60 -21.82 34.05
N ILE A 104 -21.54 -22.34 34.84
CA ILE A 104 -22.77 -23.02 34.41
C ILE A 104 -23.98 -22.22 34.89
N LYS A 105 -25.04 -22.15 34.08
CA LYS A 105 -26.31 -21.53 34.44
C LYS A 105 -27.28 -22.56 35.02
N LEU A 106 -28.13 -22.12 35.94
CA LEU A 106 -29.31 -22.88 36.36
C LEU A 106 -30.18 -23.21 35.15
N THR A 107 -30.52 -24.47 34.97
CA THR A 107 -31.46 -24.92 33.94
C THR A 107 -32.75 -25.37 34.62
N SER A 108 -33.89 -24.99 34.05
CA SER A 108 -35.19 -25.35 34.63
C SER A 108 -35.73 -26.69 34.14
N ASP A 109 -35.21 -27.29 33.06
CA ASP A 109 -35.60 -28.62 32.57
C ASP A 109 -34.52 -29.24 31.65
N PHE A 110 -34.45 -30.57 31.63
CA PHE A 110 -33.57 -31.42 30.83
C PHE A 110 -33.76 -31.20 29.31
N ILE A 111 -32.68 -30.95 28.57
CA ILE A 111 -32.54 -31.43 27.18
C ILE A 111 -31.18 -32.10 27.06
N SER A 112 -31.21 -33.43 26.94
CA SER A 112 -30.13 -34.22 26.36
C SER A 112 -29.99 -33.82 24.89
N ASP A 113 -28.83 -33.31 24.50
CA ASP A 113 -28.14 -33.78 23.30
C ASP A 113 -26.74 -33.19 23.24
N GLY A 114 -25.77 -34.09 23.11
CA GLY A 114 -24.35 -33.78 23.20
C GLY A 114 -23.90 -32.83 22.10
N THR A 115 -23.50 -31.63 22.48
CA THR A 115 -22.51 -30.83 21.76
C THR A 115 -21.74 -29.98 22.79
N ASN A 116 -20.55 -30.43 23.18
CA ASN A 116 -19.65 -29.65 24.03
C ASN A 116 -19.09 -28.47 23.21
N SER A 117 -19.78 -27.33 23.29
CA SER A 117 -19.22 -26.03 22.91
C SER A 117 -18.28 -25.54 24.01
N PHE A 118 -17.02 -25.27 23.65
CA PHE A 118 -16.04 -24.63 24.51
C PHE A 118 -16.11 -23.09 24.39
N ILE A 119 -15.95 -22.44 25.56
CA ILE A 119 -15.34 -21.12 25.81
C ILE A 119 -16.20 -19.87 25.48
N THR A 120 -16.31 -18.96 26.46
CA THR A 120 -15.76 -17.59 26.33
C THR A 120 -15.70 -16.88 27.69
N ASP A 121 -14.48 -16.46 28.04
CA ASP A 121 -14.23 -15.42 29.03
C ASP A 121 -14.20 -14.07 28.31
N GLU A 122 -14.94 -13.13 28.91
CA GLU A 122 -14.79 -11.66 28.97
C GLU A 122 -14.76 -10.76 27.73
N LEU A 123 -15.71 -9.82 27.74
CA LEU A 123 -15.53 -8.43 27.33
C LEU A 123 -16.01 -7.53 28.48
N GLU A 124 -15.13 -6.65 28.97
CA GLU A 124 -15.49 -5.51 29.81
C GLU A 124 -16.38 -4.56 29.00
N CYS A 125 -17.51 -4.13 29.58
CA CYS A 125 -18.34 -3.06 29.01
C CYS A 125 -18.63 -2.04 30.11
N ASP A 126 -18.28 -0.79 29.82
CA ASP A 126 -18.60 0.38 30.63
C ASP A 126 -20.10 0.49 30.88
N ASN A 127 -20.44 0.77 32.13
CA ASN A 127 -21.79 1.04 32.58
C ASN A 127 -22.30 2.33 31.93
N ASN A 128 -23.14 2.24 30.89
CA ASN A 128 -24.33 3.10 30.67
C ASN A 128 -25.04 2.94 29.30
N SER A 129 -25.02 1.76 28.67
CA SER A 129 -25.99 1.45 27.61
C SER A 129 -26.19 -0.06 27.50
N VAL A 130 -27.32 -0.56 27.97
CA VAL A 130 -27.76 -1.93 27.70
C VAL A 130 -28.34 -1.94 26.29
N ASP A 131 -27.49 -2.21 25.30
CA ASP A 131 -27.92 -2.64 23.97
C ASP A 131 -27.47 -4.10 23.78
N TYR A 132 -28.47 -4.99 23.79
CA TYR A 132 -28.49 -6.38 23.36
C TYR A 132 -27.13 -7.01 22.97
N LEU A 133 -26.65 -7.96 23.78
CA LEU A 133 -25.64 -8.93 23.34
C LEU A 133 -26.25 -9.81 22.23
N ILE A 134 -26.17 -9.34 20.99
CA ILE A 134 -26.44 -10.13 19.79
C ILE A 134 -25.41 -11.26 19.77
N SER A 135 -25.83 -12.52 19.61
CA SER A 135 -24.87 -13.62 19.52
C SER A 135 -23.88 -13.38 18.36
N PRO A 136 -22.61 -13.78 18.46
CA PRO A 136 -21.65 -13.57 17.37
C PRO A 136 -22.14 -14.10 16.01
N LEU A 137 -22.91 -15.19 16.02
CA LEU A 137 -23.53 -15.76 14.82
C LEU A 137 -24.66 -14.87 14.28
N ASP A 138 -25.50 -14.32 15.16
CA ASP A 138 -26.57 -13.41 14.74
C ASP A 138 -26.00 -12.09 14.26
N TYR A 139 -24.93 -11.61 14.88
CA TYR A 139 -24.18 -10.46 14.39
C TYR A 139 -23.64 -10.75 12.99
N CYS A 140 -23.00 -11.90 12.78
CA CYS A 140 -22.50 -12.31 11.47
C CYS A 140 -23.63 -12.35 10.42
N LYS A 141 -24.75 -12.99 10.74
CA LYS A 141 -25.92 -13.08 9.85
C LYS A 141 -26.50 -11.69 9.53
N GLN A 142 -26.70 -10.85 10.54
CA GLN A 142 -27.20 -9.47 10.39
C GLN A 142 -26.25 -8.60 9.57
N ARG A 143 -24.93 -8.87 9.62
CA ARG A 143 -23.93 -8.18 8.81
C ARG A 143 -23.71 -8.80 7.43
N GLY A 144 -24.42 -9.87 7.07
CA GLY A 144 -24.33 -10.50 5.75
C GLY A 144 -23.18 -11.51 5.59
N ILE A 145 -22.52 -11.92 6.67
CA ILE A 145 -21.53 -12.99 6.64
C ILE A 145 -22.26 -14.32 6.47
N LYS A 146 -21.92 -15.07 5.41
CA LYS A 146 -22.58 -16.32 5.03
C LYS A 146 -21.88 -17.56 5.58
N GLY A 147 -20.58 -17.47 5.82
CA GLY A 147 -19.82 -18.55 6.41
C GLY A 147 -18.33 -18.24 6.46
N PHE A 148 -17.65 -18.88 7.40
CA PHE A 148 -16.19 -18.88 7.49
C PHE A 148 -15.64 -20.10 6.77
N LEU A 149 -14.45 -19.94 6.19
CA LEU A 149 -13.75 -20.98 5.47
C LEU A 149 -12.40 -21.23 6.15
N ASP A 150 -12.02 -22.50 6.23
CA ASP A 150 -10.73 -22.99 6.71
C ASP A 150 -9.69 -23.15 5.58
N SER A 151 -10.12 -22.90 4.34
CA SER A 151 -9.37 -23.12 3.12
C SER A 151 -9.68 -22.05 2.07
N GLY A 152 -8.76 -21.87 1.12
CA GLY A 152 -8.98 -20.93 0.01
C GLY A 152 -10.13 -21.37 -0.90
N LEU A 153 -10.90 -20.41 -1.42
CA LEU A 153 -11.97 -20.68 -2.37
C LEU A 153 -11.45 -21.28 -3.68
N ALA A 154 -12.11 -22.35 -4.12
CA ALA A 154 -11.86 -22.92 -5.44
C ALA A 154 -12.26 -21.90 -6.54
N PRO A 155 -11.45 -21.74 -7.62
CA PRO A 155 -11.74 -20.81 -8.71
C PRO A 155 -13.14 -20.97 -9.32
N GLN A 156 -13.64 -22.21 -9.41
CA GLN A 156 -14.98 -22.46 -9.96
C GLN A 156 -16.11 -21.86 -9.10
N VAL A 157 -15.94 -21.82 -7.77
CA VAL A 157 -16.91 -21.20 -6.88
C VAL A 157 -16.89 -19.68 -7.05
N LEU A 158 -15.70 -19.09 -7.23
CA LEU A 158 -15.57 -17.67 -7.54
C LEU A 158 -16.26 -17.33 -8.87
N ILE A 159 -15.92 -18.04 -9.94
CA ILE A 159 -16.50 -17.83 -11.27
C ILE A 159 -18.03 -17.92 -11.22
N LYS A 160 -18.58 -18.95 -10.55
CA LYS A 160 -20.03 -19.13 -10.43
C LYS A 160 -20.73 -17.93 -9.78
N ASN A 161 -20.15 -17.34 -8.74
CA ASN A 161 -20.77 -16.24 -8.00
C ASN A 161 -20.47 -14.85 -8.59
N LEU A 162 -19.39 -14.72 -9.35
CA LEU A 162 -19.02 -13.49 -10.04
C LEU A 162 -19.63 -13.37 -11.44
N LYS A 163 -20.13 -14.47 -12.01
CA LYS A 163 -20.83 -14.47 -13.29
C LYS A 163 -22.02 -13.50 -13.26
N ASN A 164 -22.19 -12.74 -14.33
CA ASN A 164 -23.23 -11.72 -14.51
C ASN A 164 -23.14 -10.51 -13.56
N LYS A 165 -22.01 -10.29 -12.88
CA LYS A 165 -21.78 -9.06 -12.12
C LYS A 165 -21.35 -7.95 -13.06
N THR A 166 -21.86 -6.74 -12.85
CA THR A 166 -21.49 -5.55 -13.65
C THR A 166 -20.10 -5.02 -13.31
N ASN A 167 -19.73 -5.12 -12.03
CA ASN A 167 -18.45 -4.63 -11.52
C ASN A 167 -17.81 -5.71 -10.64
N ILE A 168 -16.54 -5.99 -10.87
CA ILE A 168 -15.76 -6.95 -10.10
C ILE A 168 -14.52 -6.25 -9.55
N TYR A 169 -14.40 -6.24 -8.23
CA TYR A 169 -13.26 -5.69 -7.51
C TYR A 169 -12.40 -6.83 -6.97
N ILE A 170 -11.10 -6.75 -7.22
CA ILE A 170 -10.11 -7.71 -6.74
C ILE A 170 -9.00 -6.92 -6.06
N LEU A 171 -8.92 -6.99 -4.73
CA LEU A 171 -7.76 -6.56 -3.97
C LEU A 171 -6.95 -7.80 -3.63
N THR A 172 -5.68 -7.85 -4.02
CA THR A 172 -4.82 -8.95 -3.59
C THR A 172 -3.39 -8.50 -3.38
N THR A 173 -2.81 -8.92 -2.26
CA THR A 173 -1.43 -8.59 -1.92
C THR A 173 -0.40 -9.56 -2.51
N THR A 174 -0.79 -10.80 -2.80
CA THR A 174 0.14 -11.86 -3.26
C THR A 174 -0.52 -12.84 -4.25
N GLY A 175 -1.65 -12.46 -4.88
CA GLY A 175 -2.58 -13.37 -5.54
C GLY A 175 -2.34 -13.64 -7.03
N ALA A 176 -1.10 -13.72 -7.51
CA ALA A 176 -0.84 -14.00 -8.93
C ALA A 176 -1.49 -15.32 -9.39
N ASN A 177 -1.45 -16.35 -8.55
CA ASN A 177 -2.09 -17.63 -8.83
C ASN A 177 -3.61 -17.53 -8.90
N LEU A 178 -4.23 -16.64 -8.13
CA LEU A 178 -5.68 -16.44 -8.14
C LEU A 178 -6.14 -15.80 -9.45
N ILE A 179 -5.52 -14.69 -9.85
CA ILE A 179 -5.88 -14.00 -11.10
C ILE A 179 -5.59 -14.91 -12.30
N THR A 180 -4.46 -15.61 -12.28
CA THR A 180 -4.14 -16.62 -13.29
C THR A 180 -5.18 -17.74 -13.33
N ALA A 181 -5.63 -18.24 -12.18
CA ALA A 181 -6.66 -19.28 -12.13
C ALA A 181 -8.05 -18.81 -12.56
N LEU A 182 -8.38 -17.53 -12.38
CA LEU A 182 -9.59 -16.91 -12.92
C LEU A 182 -9.50 -16.67 -14.44
N SER A 183 -8.29 -16.63 -15.02
CA SER A 183 -8.06 -16.27 -16.42
C SER A 183 -8.30 -17.38 -17.46
N SER A 184 -8.86 -18.53 -17.08
CA SER A 184 -9.18 -19.63 -18.01
C SER A 184 -10.45 -19.34 -18.85
N ASP A 185 -10.58 -18.13 -19.39
CA ASP A 185 -11.69 -17.55 -20.19
C ASP A 185 -12.72 -16.70 -19.44
N PHE A 186 -12.80 -16.77 -18.11
CA PHE A 186 -13.82 -16.01 -17.38
C PHE A 186 -13.66 -14.49 -17.49
N ILE A 187 -12.43 -13.97 -17.41
CA ILE A 187 -12.18 -12.52 -17.50
C ILE A 187 -12.57 -12.00 -18.88
N ALA A 188 -12.05 -12.62 -19.95
CA ALA A 188 -12.37 -12.23 -21.31
C ALA A 188 -13.88 -12.35 -21.63
N ASP A 189 -14.53 -13.44 -21.23
CA ASP A 189 -15.98 -13.63 -21.40
C ASP A 189 -16.79 -12.55 -20.66
N SER A 190 -16.42 -12.24 -19.41
CA SER A 190 -17.10 -11.20 -18.63
C SER A 190 -16.95 -9.81 -19.26
N LEU A 191 -15.76 -9.50 -19.80
CA LEU A 191 -15.49 -8.24 -20.52
C LEU A 191 -16.33 -8.12 -21.79
N VAL A 192 -16.50 -9.20 -22.56
CA VAL A 192 -17.38 -9.23 -23.75
C VAL A 192 -18.83 -8.89 -23.36
N HIS A 193 -19.26 -9.27 -22.17
CA HIS A 193 -20.59 -8.95 -21.63
C HIS A 193 -20.65 -7.59 -20.89
N GLY A 194 -19.64 -6.73 -21.04
CA GLY A 194 -19.64 -5.37 -20.48
C GLY A 194 -19.25 -5.26 -19.00
N THR A 195 -18.73 -6.33 -18.39
CA THR A 195 -18.30 -6.31 -16.97
C THR A 195 -17.03 -5.49 -16.81
N SER A 196 -17.00 -4.58 -15.82
CA SER A 196 -15.78 -3.83 -15.48
C SER A 196 -15.02 -4.48 -14.33
N PHE A 197 -13.70 -4.58 -14.47
CA PHE A 197 -12.81 -5.09 -13.42
C PHE A 197 -11.98 -3.97 -12.82
N THR A 198 -11.86 -3.94 -11.50
CA THR A 198 -10.89 -3.10 -10.80
C THR A 198 -9.98 -3.98 -9.95
N ILE A 199 -8.70 -3.96 -10.25
CA ILE A 199 -7.69 -4.80 -9.61
C ILE A 199 -6.73 -3.91 -8.83
N LEU A 200 -6.74 -4.06 -7.51
CA LEU A 200 -5.84 -3.36 -6.60
C LEU A 200 -4.69 -4.30 -6.20
N LEU A 201 -3.47 -3.89 -6.51
CA LEU A 201 -2.24 -4.65 -6.25
C LEU A 201 -1.28 -3.78 -5.46
N PRO A 202 -0.51 -4.32 -4.51
CA PRO A 202 0.57 -3.55 -3.91
C PRO A 202 1.62 -3.23 -4.97
N ASN A 203 2.37 -2.16 -4.76
CA ASN A 203 3.54 -1.88 -5.58
C ASN A 203 4.51 -3.07 -5.50
N LYS A 204 5.02 -3.51 -6.66
CA LYS A 204 5.79 -4.74 -6.88
C LYS A 204 7.04 -4.86 -6.02
N TYR A 205 7.43 -3.76 -5.38
CA TYR A 205 8.54 -3.74 -4.45
C TYR A 205 8.28 -2.87 -3.21
N SER A 206 7.03 -2.74 -2.79
CA SER A 206 6.70 -1.90 -1.64
C SER A 206 7.42 -2.32 -0.35
N GLU A 207 7.59 -1.41 0.61
CA GLU A 207 8.03 -1.74 1.97
C GLU A 207 7.17 -2.86 2.55
N PHE A 208 5.85 -2.79 2.36
CA PHE A 208 4.93 -3.85 2.72
C PHE A 208 5.26 -5.20 2.07
N ILE A 209 5.52 -5.25 0.75
CA ILE A 209 5.87 -6.49 0.06
C ILE A 209 7.24 -7.02 0.51
N ASN A 210 8.20 -6.13 0.77
CA ASN A 210 9.51 -6.50 1.31
C ASN A 210 9.38 -7.10 2.72
N ASP A 211 8.56 -6.52 3.58
CA ASP A 211 8.31 -7.03 4.93
C ASP A 211 7.64 -8.41 4.90
N VAL A 212 6.67 -8.60 3.99
CA VAL A 212 6.04 -9.92 3.76
C VAL A 212 7.07 -10.93 3.26
N ALA A 213 7.90 -10.56 2.28
CA ALA A 213 8.93 -11.43 1.70
C ALA A 213 9.99 -11.83 2.73
N ASP A 214 10.48 -10.88 3.52
CA ASP A 214 11.47 -11.08 4.57
C ASP A 214 10.93 -11.98 5.69
N THR A 215 9.64 -11.84 6.02
CA THR A 215 8.97 -12.68 7.03
C THR A 215 8.73 -14.11 6.52
N GLU A 216 8.39 -14.27 5.23
CA GLU A 216 8.17 -15.60 4.63
C GLU A 216 9.48 -16.36 4.35
N THR A 217 10.58 -15.67 4.06
CA THR A 217 11.82 -16.32 3.59
C THR A 217 13.06 -15.61 4.17
N PRO A 218 13.39 -15.84 5.44
CA PRO A 218 14.44 -15.08 6.13
C PRO A 218 15.87 -15.34 5.62
N TYR A 219 16.10 -16.42 4.86
CA TYR A 219 17.43 -16.87 4.45
C TYR A 219 17.85 -16.43 3.03
N ASP A 220 16.91 -16.01 2.17
CA ASP A 220 17.20 -15.54 0.81
C ASP A 220 16.20 -14.44 0.39
N LYS A 221 16.49 -13.23 0.88
CA LYS A 221 15.59 -12.07 0.75
C LYS A 221 15.46 -11.58 -0.68
N GLU A 222 16.56 -11.60 -1.45
CA GLU A 222 16.57 -11.12 -2.84
C GLU A 222 15.71 -12.04 -3.72
N LEU A 223 15.88 -13.35 -3.62
CA LEU A 223 15.12 -14.33 -4.40
C LEU A 223 13.60 -14.25 -4.12
N SER A 224 13.21 -14.05 -2.85
CA SER A 224 11.80 -13.92 -2.46
C SER A 224 11.17 -12.64 -3.01
N ARG A 225 11.88 -11.51 -2.94
CA ARG A 225 11.43 -10.22 -3.50
C ARG A 225 11.29 -10.28 -5.02
N ASP A 226 12.25 -10.90 -5.70
CA ASP A 226 12.20 -11.12 -7.16
C ASP A 226 11.03 -12.02 -7.57
N ALA A 227 10.68 -13.02 -6.75
CA ALA A 227 9.52 -13.86 -6.98
C ALA A 227 8.21 -13.07 -6.90
N PHE A 228 8.06 -12.13 -5.96
CA PHE A 228 6.89 -11.24 -5.89
C PHE A 228 6.82 -10.28 -7.08
N ALA A 229 7.95 -9.72 -7.51
CA ALA A 229 8.01 -8.87 -8.68
C ALA A 229 7.61 -9.63 -9.96
N THR A 230 8.13 -10.85 -10.13
CA THR A 230 7.76 -11.74 -11.24
C THR A 230 6.27 -12.06 -11.23
N GLN A 231 5.70 -12.30 -10.05
CA GLN A 231 4.26 -12.51 -9.88
C GLN A 231 3.43 -11.29 -10.32
N PHE A 232 3.84 -10.08 -9.92
CA PHE A 232 3.20 -8.85 -10.36
C PHE A 232 3.22 -8.73 -11.89
N GLU A 233 4.38 -8.90 -12.52
CA GLU A 233 4.49 -8.84 -13.99
C GLU A 233 3.58 -9.88 -14.68
N ASN A 234 3.51 -11.10 -14.13
CA ASN A 234 2.67 -12.16 -14.68
C ASN A 234 1.17 -11.83 -14.58
N ILE A 235 0.74 -11.14 -13.52
CA ILE A 235 -0.62 -10.61 -13.42
C ILE A 235 -0.87 -9.61 -14.55
N ILE A 236 0.01 -8.61 -14.72
CA ILE A 236 -0.16 -7.59 -15.77
C ILE A 236 -0.19 -8.24 -17.17
N LYS A 237 0.72 -9.19 -17.43
CA LYS A 237 0.75 -9.97 -18.69
C LYS A 237 -0.56 -10.72 -18.92
N THR A 238 -1.08 -11.38 -17.89
CA THR A 238 -2.33 -12.15 -17.96
C THR A 238 -3.51 -11.23 -18.25
N ILE A 239 -3.67 -10.13 -17.50
CA ILE A 239 -4.76 -9.19 -17.71
C ILE A 239 -4.71 -8.56 -19.10
N LYS A 240 -3.53 -8.11 -19.55
CA LYS A 240 -3.35 -7.59 -20.91
C LYS A 240 -3.82 -8.59 -21.97
N ARG A 241 -3.44 -9.87 -21.82
CA ARG A 241 -3.87 -10.94 -22.74
C ARG A 241 -5.39 -11.10 -22.76
N GLU A 242 -6.04 -11.11 -21.61
CA GLU A 242 -7.51 -11.26 -21.52
C GLU A 242 -8.26 -10.06 -22.09
N VAL A 243 -7.75 -8.84 -21.90
CA VAL A 243 -8.32 -7.62 -22.52
C VAL A 243 -8.24 -7.70 -24.05
N LEU A 244 -7.07 -8.04 -24.60
CA LEU A 244 -6.89 -8.20 -26.06
C LEU A 244 -7.77 -9.33 -26.61
N LYS A 245 -7.91 -10.44 -25.86
CA LYS A 245 -8.80 -11.54 -26.24
C LYS A 245 -10.25 -11.09 -26.31
N ALA A 246 -10.74 -10.34 -25.32
CA ALA A 246 -12.10 -9.81 -25.31
C ALA A 246 -12.37 -8.85 -26.48
N GLN A 247 -11.43 -7.94 -26.75
CA GLN A 247 -11.52 -6.99 -27.88
C GLN A 247 -11.61 -7.71 -29.24
N ASN A 248 -10.83 -8.78 -29.42
CA ASN A 248 -10.87 -9.59 -30.64
C ASN A 248 -12.18 -10.38 -30.79
N LEU A 249 -12.86 -10.73 -29.69
CA LEU A 249 -14.12 -11.47 -29.72
C LEU A 249 -15.34 -10.57 -29.94
N SER A 250 -15.29 -9.28 -29.60
CA SER A 250 -16.48 -8.42 -29.50
C SER A 250 -16.95 -7.76 -30.81
N ASN A 251 -16.22 -7.95 -31.93
CA ASN A 251 -16.56 -7.50 -33.30
C ASN A 251 -17.51 -6.27 -33.38
N GLN A 252 -17.08 -5.13 -32.79
CA GLN A 252 -17.73 -3.79 -32.79
C GLN A 252 -18.65 -3.39 -31.61
N SER A 253 -18.72 -4.16 -30.53
CA SER A 253 -19.39 -3.71 -29.28
C SER A 253 -18.38 -3.21 -28.23
N THR A 254 -18.78 -2.20 -27.44
CA THR A 254 -18.00 -1.70 -26.28
C THR A 254 -17.84 -2.82 -25.27
N VAL A 255 -16.62 -3.35 -25.16
CA VAL A 255 -16.24 -4.27 -24.08
C VAL A 255 -16.18 -3.53 -22.75
N GLY A 256 -16.33 -4.26 -21.65
CA GLY A 256 -16.06 -3.71 -20.32
C GLY A 256 -14.58 -3.30 -20.15
N SER A 257 -14.30 -2.48 -19.13
CA SER A 257 -12.96 -1.96 -18.86
C SER A 257 -12.24 -2.74 -17.77
N VAL A 258 -10.90 -2.72 -17.78
CA VAL A 258 -10.08 -3.22 -16.68
C VAL A 258 -9.21 -2.09 -16.15
N TYR A 259 -9.30 -1.83 -14.86
CA TYR A 259 -8.47 -0.86 -14.16
C TYR A 259 -7.51 -1.56 -13.20
N ILE A 260 -6.28 -1.08 -13.13
CA ILE A 260 -5.25 -1.53 -12.19
C ILE A 260 -4.80 -0.35 -11.33
N GLY A 261 -4.86 -0.53 -10.00
CA GLY A 261 -4.48 0.50 -9.03
C GLY A 261 -3.52 0.01 -7.95
N CYS A 262 -2.73 0.92 -7.38
CA CYS A 262 -1.89 0.62 -6.23
C CYS A 262 -2.73 0.43 -4.96
N ALA A 263 -2.52 -0.67 -4.25
CA ALA A 263 -3.09 -0.95 -2.95
C ALA A 263 -2.14 -0.47 -1.84
N PHE A 264 -2.40 0.70 -1.26
CA PHE A 264 -1.71 1.18 -0.06
C PHE A 264 -2.25 0.46 1.18
N THR A 265 -1.81 -0.78 1.40
CA THR A 265 -2.28 -1.65 2.49
C THR A 265 -1.18 -2.00 3.48
N TYR A 266 -1.56 -2.06 4.75
CA TYR A 266 -0.73 -2.59 5.84
C TYR A 266 -1.04 -4.06 6.17
N LEU A 267 -2.09 -4.60 5.56
CA LEU A 267 -2.58 -5.95 5.81
C LEU A 267 -2.34 -6.82 4.59
N ARG A 268 -1.86 -8.04 4.84
CA ARG A 268 -1.87 -9.10 3.82
C ARG A 268 -3.27 -9.67 3.74
N GLN A 269 -3.95 -9.35 2.64
CA GLN A 269 -5.35 -9.67 2.46
C GLN A 269 -5.67 -9.94 0.98
N THR A 270 -6.75 -10.70 0.79
CA THR A 270 -7.40 -10.86 -0.50
C THR A 270 -8.87 -10.53 -0.31
N ILE A 271 -9.38 -9.61 -1.13
CA ILE A 271 -10.81 -9.29 -1.22
C ILE A 271 -11.23 -9.48 -2.66
N ILE A 272 -12.28 -10.26 -2.88
CA ILE A 272 -12.90 -10.43 -4.18
C ILE A 272 -14.38 -10.10 -4.00
N MET A 273 -14.89 -9.16 -4.78
CA MET A 273 -16.24 -8.65 -4.61
C MET A 273 -16.87 -8.38 -5.97
N GLY A 274 -18.01 -9.00 -6.23
CA GLY A 274 -18.81 -8.78 -7.43
C GLY A 274 -20.10 -8.05 -7.09
N ILE A 275 -20.38 -6.98 -7.82
CA ILE A 275 -21.55 -6.12 -7.65
C ILE A 275 -22.43 -6.16 -8.89
N ASN A 276 -23.73 -6.34 -8.68
CA ASN A 276 -24.75 -6.05 -9.67
C ASN A 276 -25.72 -5.02 -9.10
N GLU A 277 -25.77 -3.83 -9.71
CA GLU A 277 -26.48 -2.66 -9.18
C GLU A 277 -26.06 -2.33 -7.75
N THR A 278 -26.75 -2.89 -6.76
CA THR A 278 -26.48 -2.70 -5.33
C THR A 278 -26.22 -4.01 -4.57
N GLU A 279 -26.44 -5.16 -5.22
CA GLU A 279 -26.28 -6.47 -4.62
C GLU A 279 -24.85 -6.99 -4.75
N VAL A 280 -24.32 -7.43 -3.61
CA VAL A 280 -22.94 -7.86 -3.46
C VAL A 280 -22.86 -9.33 -3.13
N TRP A 281 -21.94 -10.01 -3.79
CA TRP A 281 -21.32 -11.22 -3.28
C TRP A 281 -19.82 -10.97 -3.14
N GLY A 282 -19.22 -11.47 -2.07
CA GLY A 282 -17.78 -11.33 -1.91
C GLY A 282 -17.14 -12.36 -1.00
N TYR A 283 -15.83 -12.41 -1.10
CA TYR A 283 -14.92 -13.20 -0.30
C TYR A 283 -13.83 -12.31 0.25
N GLN A 284 -13.48 -12.53 1.50
CA GLN A 284 -12.37 -11.85 2.15
C GLN A 284 -11.53 -12.86 2.92
N SER A 285 -10.22 -12.76 2.77
CA SER A 285 -9.25 -13.47 3.62
C SER A 285 -8.21 -12.51 4.14
N MET A 286 -7.87 -12.66 5.42
CA MET A 286 -6.70 -12.03 6.02
C MET A 286 -5.68 -13.11 6.36
N THR A 287 -4.41 -12.83 6.08
CA THR A 287 -3.31 -13.78 6.23
C THR A 287 -2.22 -13.12 7.07
N MET A 288 -1.71 -13.81 8.08
CA MET A 288 -0.58 -13.33 8.90
C MET A 288 0.70 -14.05 8.48
N PRO A 289 1.67 -13.41 7.79
CA PRO A 289 2.95 -14.03 7.47
C PRO A 289 3.65 -14.60 8.71
N PRO A 290 4.34 -15.76 8.62
CA PRO A 290 4.64 -16.51 7.39
C PRO A 290 3.51 -17.46 6.96
N ALA A 291 2.36 -17.49 7.64
CA ALA A 291 1.24 -18.31 7.23
C ALA A 291 0.73 -17.87 5.85
N ARG A 292 0.24 -18.82 5.05
CA ARG A 292 -0.44 -18.59 3.78
C ARG A 292 -1.94 -18.88 3.95
N THR A 293 -2.77 -18.40 3.03
CA THR A 293 -4.24 -18.55 3.12
C THR A 293 -4.71 -20.01 3.28
N ILE A 294 -3.92 -20.98 2.81
CA ILE A 294 -4.18 -22.42 2.95
C ILE A 294 -3.87 -22.99 4.35
N ASN A 295 -3.33 -22.19 5.28
CA ASN A 295 -2.92 -22.62 6.62
C ASN A 295 -3.95 -22.22 7.71
N GLY A 296 -5.25 -22.31 7.40
CA GLY A 296 -6.31 -22.00 8.37
C GLY A 296 -6.42 -20.50 8.72
N THR A 297 -6.10 -19.61 7.78
CA THR A 297 -6.22 -18.16 8.03
C THR A 297 -7.68 -17.73 7.96
N THR A 298 -8.03 -16.67 8.68
CA THR A 298 -9.41 -16.19 8.76
C THR A 298 -9.90 -15.76 7.38
N SER A 299 -10.85 -16.51 6.85
CA SER A 299 -11.51 -16.18 5.59
C SER A 299 -13.00 -16.42 5.69
N PHE A 300 -13.78 -15.64 4.95
CA PHE A 300 -15.23 -15.73 4.98
C PHE A 300 -15.86 -15.27 3.67
N VAL A 301 -17.05 -15.79 3.41
CA VAL A 301 -17.92 -15.35 2.32
C VAL A 301 -18.98 -14.43 2.89
N PHE A 302 -19.28 -13.37 2.17
CA PHE A 302 -20.32 -12.41 2.53
C PHE A 302 -21.20 -12.07 1.33
N SER A 303 -22.42 -11.66 1.63
CA SER A 303 -23.32 -11.07 0.65
C SER A 303 -24.20 -10.02 1.33
N GLY A 304 -24.76 -9.10 0.54
CA GLY A 304 -25.63 -8.06 1.07
C GLY A 304 -25.81 -6.93 0.08
N ASN A 305 -26.27 -5.78 0.58
CA ASN A 305 -26.45 -4.58 -0.22
C ASN A 305 -25.44 -3.49 0.18
N ILE A 306 -24.87 -2.76 -0.79
CA ILE A 306 -23.94 -1.64 -0.52
C ILE A 306 -24.60 -0.45 0.19
N ASN A 307 -25.93 -0.35 0.17
CA ASN A 307 -26.66 0.73 0.84
C ASN A 307 -26.96 0.41 2.31
N GLU A 308 -26.98 -0.87 2.67
CA GLU A 308 -27.31 -1.36 4.00
C GLU A 308 -26.09 -1.45 4.92
N ASN A 309 -26.30 -1.44 6.24
CA ASN A 309 -25.21 -1.50 7.23
C ASN A 309 -24.63 -2.94 7.38
N THR A 310 -24.13 -3.49 6.27
CA THR A 310 -23.55 -4.83 6.16
C THR A 310 -22.04 -4.78 5.99
N ILE A 311 -21.38 -5.94 6.06
CA ILE A 311 -19.96 -6.04 5.69
C ILE A 311 -19.73 -5.71 4.21
N ALA A 312 -20.72 -5.96 3.34
CA ALA A 312 -20.63 -5.61 1.92
C ALA A 312 -20.43 -4.11 1.71
N LYS A 313 -21.22 -3.26 2.38
CA LYS A 313 -21.05 -1.80 2.35
C LYS A 313 -19.69 -1.36 2.89
N ARG A 314 -19.24 -1.93 4.00
CA ARG A 314 -17.94 -1.59 4.61
C ARG A 314 -16.78 -1.93 3.68
N THR A 315 -16.82 -3.12 3.09
CA THR A 315 -15.82 -3.57 2.12
C THR A 315 -15.84 -2.74 0.84
N TYR A 316 -17.02 -2.38 0.34
CA TYR A 316 -17.16 -1.49 -0.81
C TYR A 316 -16.57 -0.09 -0.55
N ASN A 317 -16.91 0.51 0.59
CA ASN A 317 -16.35 1.81 1.00
C ASN A 317 -14.84 1.75 1.16
N TYR A 318 -14.31 0.67 1.72
CA TYR A 318 -12.87 0.47 1.87
C TYR A 318 -12.17 0.39 0.52
N ILE A 319 -12.69 -0.41 -0.42
CA ILE A 319 -12.13 -0.51 -1.78
C ILE A 319 -12.16 0.83 -2.50
N ASN A 320 -13.27 1.57 -2.41
CA ASN A 320 -13.36 2.89 -3.04
C ASN A 320 -12.39 3.90 -2.43
N ALA A 321 -12.21 3.90 -1.10
CA ALA A 321 -11.21 4.75 -0.46
C ALA A 321 -9.78 4.44 -0.97
N LEU A 322 -9.46 3.17 -1.20
CA LEU A 322 -8.18 2.78 -1.81
C LEU A 322 -8.07 3.25 -3.27
N ILE A 323 -9.16 3.16 -4.05
CA ILE A 323 -9.20 3.65 -5.44
C ILE A 323 -8.99 5.16 -5.47
N ASP A 324 -9.64 5.91 -4.58
CA ASP A 324 -9.52 7.36 -4.50
C ASP A 324 -8.09 7.77 -4.14
N GLU A 325 -7.46 7.08 -3.18
CA GLU A 325 -6.05 7.30 -2.84
C GLU A 325 -5.12 6.94 -4.01
N ALA A 326 -5.39 5.85 -4.72
CA ALA A 326 -4.63 5.46 -5.90
C ALA A 326 -4.71 6.51 -7.00
N LYS A 327 -5.89 7.07 -7.26
CA LYS A 327 -6.08 8.18 -8.21
C LYS A 327 -5.36 9.45 -7.75
N HIS A 328 -5.49 9.80 -6.47
CA HIS A 328 -4.80 10.96 -5.88
C HIS A 328 -3.28 10.88 -6.06
N ARG A 329 -2.73 9.66 -5.98
CA ARG A 329 -1.29 9.39 -6.17
C ARG A 329 -0.90 9.03 -7.61
N LEU A 330 -1.78 9.27 -8.59
CA LEU A 330 -1.53 8.98 -10.00
C LEU A 330 -1.09 7.51 -10.24
N SER A 331 -1.65 6.59 -9.47
CA SER A 331 -1.30 5.17 -9.45
C SER A 331 -2.48 4.26 -9.78
N PHE A 332 -3.43 4.77 -10.57
CA PHE A 332 -4.63 4.08 -11.02
C PHE A 332 -4.78 4.24 -12.53
N PHE A 333 -4.77 3.13 -13.26
CA PHE A 333 -4.62 3.10 -14.72
C PHE A 333 -5.65 2.19 -15.37
N GLU A 334 -6.16 2.58 -16.55
CA GLU A 334 -6.89 1.66 -17.42
C GLU A 334 -5.90 0.79 -18.19
N VAL A 335 -6.18 -0.51 -18.27
CA VAL A 335 -5.36 -1.46 -19.01
C VAL A 335 -5.74 -1.40 -20.49
N THR A 336 -4.80 -0.93 -21.29
CA THR A 336 -4.92 -0.88 -22.76
C THR A 336 -3.85 -1.75 -23.43
N GLU A 337 -3.89 -1.84 -24.75
CA GLU A 337 -2.87 -2.55 -25.54
C GLU A 337 -1.45 -1.97 -25.38
N LEU A 338 -1.36 -0.69 -24.99
CA LEU A 338 -0.10 0.04 -24.85
C LEU A 338 0.66 -0.28 -23.56
N ILE A 339 0.00 -0.88 -22.56
CA ILE A 339 0.67 -1.19 -21.28
C ILE A 339 1.82 -2.16 -21.52
N ASN A 340 3.02 -1.85 -21.02
CA ASN A 340 4.17 -2.75 -21.08
C ASN A 340 4.38 -3.42 -19.72
N PRO A 341 4.12 -4.74 -19.59
CA PRO A 341 4.17 -5.41 -18.29
C PRO A 341 5.53 -5.39 -17.59
N SER A 342 6.65 -5.35 -18.34
CA SER A 342 7.99 -5.36 -17.73
C SER A 342 8.39 -3.99 -17.17
N THR A 343 7.89 -2.91 -17.77
CA THR A 343 8.19 -1.53 -17.34
C THR A 343 7.09 -0.92 -16.48
N PHE A 344 5.89 -1.49 -16.46
CA PHE A 344 4.78 -0.97 -15.66
C PHE A 344 5.09 -1.01 -14.16
N ASN A 345 4.82 0.12 -13.49
CA ASN A 345 4.95 0.28 -12.05
C ASN A 345 4.06 1.43 -11.55
N PHE A 346 3.74 1.44 -10.26
CA PHE A 346 2.97 2.52 -9.60
C PHE A 346 3.86 3.67 -9.06
N GLY A 347 5.12 3.75 -9.52
CA GLY A 347 6.20 4.54 -8.92
C GLY A 347 7.23 3.68 -8.18
N LEU A 348 8.42 4.18 -7.91
CA LEU A 348 9.45 3.49 -7.14
C LEU A 348 9.28 3.82 -5.65
N GLU A 349 9.26 2.80 -4.79
CA GLU A 349 9.47 3.03 -3.36
C GLU A 349 10.97 3.09 -3.03
N LYS A 350 11.33 3.65 -1.87
CA LYS A 350 12.70 4.07 -1.51
C LYS A 350 13.80 3.06 -1.85
N THR A 351 13.62 1.79 -1.48
CA THR A 351 14.61 0.73 -1.73
C THR A 351 14.78 0.43 -3.22
N ASN A 352 13.73 0.59 -4.01
CA ASN A 352 13.74 0.23 -5.43
C ASN A 352 14.16 1.39 -6.30
N ALA A 353 13.81 2.60 -5.87
CA ALA A 353 14.44 3.80 -6.37
C ALA A 353 15.95 3.64 -6.28
N ARG A 354 16.48 3.24 -5.13
CA ARG A 354 17.91 2.98 -4.97
C ARG A 354 18.43 1.96 -5.99
N THR A 355 17.86 0.76 -6.07
CA THR A 355 18.35 -0.28 -7.00
C THR A 355 18.28 0.16 -8.47
N TYR A 356 17.18 0.82 -8.85
CA TYR A 356 16.99 1.38 -10.20
C TYR A 356 18.04 2.44 -10.53
N TRP A 357 18.24 3.41 -9.62
CA TRP A 357 19.23 4.48 -9.78
C TRP A 357 20.66 3.95 -9.77
N GLU A 358 20.97 2.92 -8.97
CA GLU A 358 22.27 2.23 -9.02
C GLU A 358 22.51 1.58 -10.40
N SER A 359 21.48 1.00 -11.02
CA SER A 359 21.57 0.42 -12.36
C SER A 359 21.81 1.49 -13.43
N LEU A 360 21.09 2.61 -13.39
CA LEU A 360 21.32 3.76 -14.28
C LEU A 360 22.71 4.34 -14.11
N TYR A 361 23.16 4.51 -12.86
CA TYR A 361 24.49 5.01 -12.54
C TYR A 361 25.59 4.12 -13.12
N ARG A 362 25.47 2.78 -13.01
CA ARG A 362 26.43 1.84 -13.62
C ARG A 362 26.50 1.99 -15.14
N LYS A 363 25.36 2.19 -15.82
CA LYS A 363 25.34 2.45 -17.27
C LYS A 363 26.03 3.76 -17.61
N ALA A 364 25.74 4.82 -16.85
CA ALA A 364 26.37 6.12 -17.02
C ALA A 364 27.90 6.05 -16.81
N ASP A 365 28.36 5.33 -15.79
CA ASP A 365 29.79 5.11 -15.50
C ASP A 365 30.51 4.38 -16.64
N ILE A 366 29.87 3.38 -17.26
CA ILE A 366 30.41 2.71 -18.45
C ILE A 366 30.59 3.71 -19.60
N ASN A 367 29.60 4.55 -19.87
CA ASN A 367 29.70 5.59 -20.89
C ASN A 367 30.85 6.56 -20.58
N MET A 368 30.97 7.03 -19.34
CA MET A 368 32.07 7.92 -18.95
C MET A 368 33.44 7.29 -19.17
N LYS A 369 33.60 5.99 -18.88
CA LYS A 369 34.85 5.25 -19.15
C LYS A 369 35.19 5.18 -20.64
N ILE A 370 34.19 4.99 -21.50
CA ILE A 370 34.40 5.01 -22.97
C ILE A 370 34.88 6.39 -23.43
N HIS A 371 34.35 7.46 -22.85
CA HIS A 371 34.68 8.83 -23.21
C HIS A 371 36.06 9.30 -22.70
N MET A 372 36.68 8.60 -21.74
CA MET A 372 38.03 8.90 -21.24
C MET A 372 39.12 8.90 -22.32
N GLN A 373 38.88 8.26 -23.47
CA GLN A 373 39.79 8.23 -24.62
C GLN A 373 39.89 9.58 -25.36
N TYR A 374 38.93 10.48 -25.15
CA TYR A 374 38.90 11.79 -25.80
C TYR A 374 39.66 12.85 -24.99
N GLU A 375 39.89 14.01 -25.59
CA GLU A 375 40.56 15.14 -24.94
C GLU A 375 39.70 16.41 -24.86
N ASP A 376 38.71 16.58 -25.74
CA ASP A 376 37.88 17.78 -25.79
C ASP A 376 36.93 17.84 -24.58
N GLU A 377 36.52 19.04 -24.18
CA GLU A 377 35.61 19.23 -23.03
C GLU A 377 34.31 19.89 -23.49
N LEU A 378 33.20 19.52 -22.85
CA LEU A 378 31.91 20.17 -23.05
C LEU A 378 31.54 20.95 -21.79
N ILE A 379 31.04 22.17 -21.95
CA ILE A 379 30.44 22.97 -20.88
C ILE A 379 28.97 23.17 -21.23
N GLU A 380 28.05 22.74 -20.39
CA GLU A 380 26.64 23.17 -20.41
C GLU A 380 26.46 24.34 -19.45
N VAL A 381 25.74 25.37 -19.88
CA VAL A 381 25.40 26.53 -19.05
C VAL A 381 23.90 26.57 -18.89
N ALA A 382 23.40 26.21 -17.71
CA ALA A 382 21.97 26.19 -17.42
C ALA A 382 21.34 27.57 -17.71
N ALA A 383 20.38 27.61 -18.61
CA ALA A 383 19.71 28.84 -18.96
C ALA A 383 18.79 29.31 -17.83
N GLN A 384 18.54 30.61 -17.77
CA GLN A 384 17.55 31.19 -16.87
C GLN A 384 16.62 32.10 -17.65
N HIS A 385 15.33 31.96 -17.38
CA HIS A 385 14.27 32.83 -17.83
C HIS A 385 13.77 33.65 -16.61
N PRO A 386 13.29 34.90 -16.79
CA PRO A 386 13.11 35.62 -18.06
C PRO A 386 14.36 36.31 -18.59
N LEU A 387 14.37 36.64 -19.89
CA LEU A 387 15.35 37.59 -20.43
C LEU A 387 14.97 39.03 -20.02
N ASN A 388 15.99 39.88 -19.89
CA ASN A 388 15.81 41.31 -19.68
C ASN A 388 16.03 42.05 -21.01
N HIS A 389 14.94 42.37 -21.72
CA HIS A 389 14.97 43.03 -23.03
C HIS A 389 15.87 42.31 -24.06
N GLY A 390 15.78 40.97 -24.12
CA GLY A 390 16.55 40.14 -25.05
C GLY A 390 17.99 39.85 -24.62
N GLU A 391 18.42 40.32 -23.45
CA GLU A 391 19.71 39.98 -22.84
C GLU A 391 19.52 39.04 -21.63
N PRO A 392 20.53 38.23 -21.28
CA PRO A 392 20.53 37.43 -20.06
C PRO A 392 20.29 38.29 -18.80
N ASP A 393 19.50 37.77 -17.86
CA ASP A 393 19.29 38.41 -16.54
C ASP A 393 20.55 38.29 -15.66
N SER A 394 20.49 38.78 -14.41
CA SER A 394 21.66 38.75 -13.52
C SER A 394 22.12 37.32 -13.23
N GLU A 395 21.19 36.40 -12.98
CA GLU A 395 21.54 35.01 -12.65
C GLU A 395 22.18 34.30 -13.84
N PHE A 396 21.60 34.45 -15.02
CA PHE A 396 22.12 33.85 -16.24
C PHE A 396 23.49 34.44 -16.60
N LYS A 397 23.68 35.75 -16.43
CA LYS A 397 24.99 36.41 -16.67
C LYS A 397 26.08 35.86 -15.77
N GLU A 398 25.81 35.64 -14.49
CA GLU A 398 26.80 35.06 -13.56
C GLU A 398 27.22 33.66 -13.99
N ARG A 399 26.27 32.81 -14.41
CA ARG A 399 26.57 31.48 -14.96
C ARG A 399 27.38 31.57 -16.27
N LEU A 400 27.04 32.50 -17.17
CA LEU A 400 27.78 32.72 -18.42
C LEU A 400 29.19 33.26 -18.17
N ASN A 401 29.37 34.18 -17.21
CA ASN A 401 30.69 34.68 -16.81
C ASN A 401 31.56 33.56 -16.24
N PHE A 402 30.98 32.70 -15.38
CA PHE A 402 31.71 31.53 -14.87
C PHE A 402 32.09 30.57 -16.00
N ALA A 403 31.18 30.32 -16.95
CA ALA A 403 31.47 29.49 -18.12
C ALA A 403 32.60 30.07 -18.99
N PHE A 404 32.66 31.38 -19.15
CA PHE A 404 33.76 32.08 -19.83
C PHE A 404 35.11 31.85 -19.13
N GLU A 405 35.16 31.98 -17.80
CA GLU A 405 36.37 31.70 -17.02
C GLU A 405 36.79 30.23 -17.12
N LEU A 406 35.82 29.31 -17.01
CA LEU A 406 36.05 27.88 -17.13
C LEU A 406 36.57 27.50 -18.51
N TYR A 407 35.99 28.07 -19.58
CA TYR A 407 36.44 27.87 -20.94
C TYR A 407 37.92 28.26 -21.11
N ASN A 408 38.30 29.44 -20.63
CA ASN A 408 39.69 29.92 -20.72
C ASN A 408 40.66 29.04 -19.92
N LYS A 409 40.20 28.45 -18.82
CA LYS A 409 40.99 27.51 -18.02
C LYS A 409 41.18 26.16 -18.71
N LEU A 410 40.14 25.65 -19.39
CA LEU A 410 40.14 24.33 -20.04
C LEU A 410 40.79 24.35 -21.42
N ARG A 411 40.70 25.46 -22.15
CA ARG A 411 41.31 25.65 -23.47
C ARG A 411 42.83 25.83 -23.34
N LYS A 412 43.54 24.72 -23.12
CA LYS A 412 45.01 24.64 -23.09
C LYS A 412 45.51 23.74 -24.22
N GLY A 413 46.53 24.20 -24.94
CA GLY A 413 47.09 23.47 -26.08
C GLY A 413 46.09 23.33 -27.23
N ASN A 414 46.01 22.14 -27.82
CA ASN A 414 45.13 21.85 -28.96
C ASN A 414 43.71 21.38 -28.55
N ARG A 415 43.39 21.40 -27.25
CA ARG A 415 42.12 20.93 -26.72
C ARG A 415 40.98 21.85 -27.16
N ARG A 416 39.92 21.27 -27.75
CA ARG A 416 38.70 22.03 -28.05
C ARG A 416 37.77 22.01 -26.84
N VAL A 417 37.08 23.12 -26.64
CA VAL A 417 36.08 23.26 -25.59
C VAL A 417 34.80 23.74 -26.25
N GLY A 418 33.73 22.95 -26.17
CA GLY A 418 32.40 23.35 -26.60
C GLY A 418 31.64 23.96 -25.43
N ILE A 419 30.88 25.04 -25.65
CA ILE A 419 29.94 25.59 -24.69
C ILE A 419 28.54 25.46 -25.27
N TYR A 420 27.72 24.60 -24.70
CA TYR A 420 26.31 24.46 -25.01
C TYR A 420 25.47 25.40 -24.13
N ILE A 421 24.69 26.25 -24.79
CA ILE A 421 23.73 27.13 -24.14
C ILE A 421 22.32 26.66 -24.55
N PRO A 422 21.57 26.03 -23.63
CA PRO A 422 20.24 25.51 -23.90
C PRO A 422 19.16 26.60 -23.91
N GLY A 423 17.94 26.18 -24.25
CA GLY A 423 16.71 26.95 -24.01
C GLY A 423 16.16 27.58 -25.28
N SER A 424 14.89 27.24 -25.58
CA SER A 424 14.11 27.81 -26.67
C SER A 424 13.55 29.19 -26.33
N VAL A 425 12.75 29.78 -27.23
CA VAL A 425 12.01 31.02 -26.95
C VAL A 425 10.98 30.76 -25.87
N HIS A 426 11.06 31.44 -24.73
CA HIS A 426 10.15 31.24 -23.60
C HIS A 426 9.03 32.29 -23.58
N THR A 427 7.94 31.96 -22.88
CA THR A 427 6.87 32.90 -22.51
C THR A 427 6.73 32.92 -20.99
N ALA A 428 6.59 34.10 -20.41
CA ALA A 428 6.12 34.24 -19.03
C ALA A 428 5.16 35.39 -18.83
N ASN A 429 4.17 35.14 -17.99
CA ASN A 429 3.08 36.08 -17.72
C ASN A 429 2.42 36.60 -19.02
N GLY A 430 2.36 35.74 -20.04
CA GLY A 430 1.82 36.07 -21.36
C GLY A 430 2.74 36.90 -22.27
N ILE A 431 3.96 37.22 -21.83
CA ILE A 431 4.96 37.96 -22.61
C ILE A 431 5.98 36.96 -23.15
N GLN A 432 6.11 36.90 -24.47
CA GLN A 432 7.09 36.08 -25.16
C GLN A 432 8.44 36.80 -25.23
N ASP A 433 9.52 36.08 -24.96
CA ASP A 433 10.87 36.59 -25.16
C ASP A 433 11.14 36.90 -26.63
N GLN A 434 11.90 37.96 -26.90
CA GLN A 434 12.28 38.36 -28.26
C GLN A 434 13.20 37.34 -28.93
N TYR A 435 14.02 36.65 -28.14
CA TYR A 435 15.01 35.67 -28.57
C TYR A 435 14.91 34.40 -27.74
N SER A 436 15.45 33.29 -28.24
CA SER A 436 15.67 32.11 -27.42
C SER A 436 16.68 32.43 -26.31
N LEU A 437 16.58 31.72 -25.19
CA LEU A 437 17.58 31.83 -24.12
C LEU A 437 18.97 31.44 -24.64
N SER A 438 19.02 30.45 -25.54
CA SER A 438 20.22 30.02 -26.24
C SER A 438 20.87 31.15 -27.03
N LEU A 439 20.12 31.83 -27.91
CA LEU A 439 20.64 32.94 -28.72
C LEU A 439 21.11 34.11 -27.85
N ALA A 440 20.40 34.42 -26.77
CA ALA A 440 20.79 35.48 -25.84
C ALA A 440 22.13 35.16 -25.15
N GLY A 441 22.32 33.93 -24.67
CA GLY A 441 23.57 33.49 -24.06
C GLY A 441 24.74 33.40 -25.06
N VAL A 442 24.50 32.89 -26.28
CA VAL A 442 25.50 32.88 -27.37
C VAL A 442 25.98 34.29 -27.67
N LYS A 443 25.05 35.24 -27.91
CA LYS A 443 25.40 36.66 -28.14
C LYS A 443 26.23 37.24 -27.01
N TYR A 444 25.87 36.94 -25.77
CA TYR A 444 26.59 37.42 -24.59
C TYR A 444 28.03 36.88 -24.54
N LEU A 445 28.24 35.57 -24.72
CA LEU A 445 29.58 34.96 -24.72
C LEU A 445 30.43 35.39 -25.92
N THR A 446 29.83 35.61 -27.09
CA THR A 446 30.54 36.18 -28.24
C THR A 446 31.03 37.60 -27.96
N LYS A 447 30.23 38.44 -27.28
CA LYS A 447 30.67 39.78 -26.83
C LYS A 447 31.84 39.71 -25.85
N LEU A 448 31.91 38.65 -25.03
CA LEU A 448 33.04 38.40 -24.12
C LEU A 448 34.29 37.82 -24.82
N GLY A 449 34.19 37.50 -26.12
CA GLY A 449 35.32 37.03 -26.93
C GLY A 449 35.43 35.52 -27.11
N ILE A 450 34.40 34.74 -26.76
CA ILE A 450 34.35 33.32 -27.10
C ILE A 450 34.10 33.16 -28.62
N PRO A 451 34.92 32.41 -29.35
CA PRO A 451 34.70 32.16 -30.77
C PRO A 451 33.40 31.41 -31.02
N ILE A 452 32.66 31.80 -32.07
CA ILE A 452 31.34 31.24 -32.38
C ILE A 452 31.38 29.73 -32.64
N GLU A 453 32.49 29.22 -33.20
CA GLU A 453 32.71 27.80 -33.44
C GLU A 453 32.85 26.96 -32.17
N SER A 454 33.05 27.61 -31.02
CA SER A 454 33.05 26.97 -29.71
C SER A 454 31.67 27.01 -29.03
N LEU A 455 30.69 27.73 -29.60
CA LEU A 455 29.37 27.91 -29.03
C LEU A 455 28.37 27.00 -29.74
N LEU A 456 27.61 26.24 -28.96
CA LEU A 456 26.59 25.30 -29.42
C LEU A 456 25.24 25.83 -28.93
N GLY A 457 24.34 26.19 -29.86
CA GLY A 457 23.11 26.91 -29.56
C GLY A 457 21.84 26.22 -30.06
N ASP A 458 20.92 27.01 -30.61
CA ASP A 458 19.61 26.57 -31.08
C ASP A 458 19.67 25.45 -32.12
N GLU A 459 20.74 25.35 -32.91
CA GLU A 459 20.92 24.27 -33.86
C GLU A 459 20.97 22.89 -33.18
N TYR A 460 21.47 22.82 -31.95
CA TYR A 460 21.48 21.58 -31.16
C TYR A 460 20.15 21.33 -30.44
N ASN A 461 19.46 22.40 -30.01
CA ASN A 461 18.08 22.30 -29.52
C ASN A 461 17.20 21.67 -30.60
N GLN A 462 17.26 22.21 -31.82
CA GLN A 462 16.49 21.72 -32.96
C GLN A 462 16.90 20.29 -33.36
N LYS A 463 18.20 19.98 -33.37
CA LYS A 463 18.71 18.65 -33.75
C LYS A 463 18.16 17.53 -32.86
N TYR A 464 18.07 17.76 -31.56
CA TYR A 464 17.74 16.69 -30.60
C TYR A 464 16.31 16.77 -30.03
N LYS A 465 15.65 17.93 -30.07
CA LYS A 465 14.27 18.10 -29.58
C LYS A 465 13.28 18.51 -30.66
N GLY A 466 13.73 19.02 -31.80
CA GLY A 466 12.84 19.49 -32.87
C GLY A 466 11.74 20.44 -32.34
N GLU A 467 10.50 20.18 -32.73
CA GLU A 467 9.33 20.98 -32.34
C GLU A 467 8.98 20.90 -30.85
N ASN A 468 9.48 19.90 -30.12
CA ASN A 468 9.28 19.83 -28.66
C ASN A 468 10.06 20.92 -27.93
N GLY A 469 11.14 21.43 -28.52
CA GLY A 469 11.99 22.49 -27.95
C GLY A 469 12.63 22.13 -26.60
N VAL A 470 13.24 23.13 -25.97
CA VAL A 470 13.93 23.02 -24.68
C VAL A 470 13.31 24.03 -23.71
N TYR A 471 12.46 23.54 -22.81
CA TYR A 471 11.63 24.38 -21.92
C TYR A 471 11.80 24.08 -20.43
N ASN A 472 12.54 23.04 -20.06
CA ASN A 472 12.79 22.68 -18.67
C ASN A 472 14.17 22.05 -18.51
N SER A 473 14.64 21.92 -17.26
CA SER A 473 15.97 21.37 -16.95
C SER A 473 16.22 19.97 -17.51
N ALA A 474 15.17 19.15 -17.65
CA ALA A 474 15.31 17.81 -18.19
C ALA A 474 15.59 17.84 -19.70
N ASP A 475 14.92 18.72 -20.44
CA ASP A 475 15.21 18.95 -21.87
C ASP A 475 16.66 19.46 -22.04
N GLU A 476 17.13 20.37 -21.19
CA GLU A 476 18.52 20.86 -21.21
C GLU A 476 19.52 19.71 -20.99
N CYS A 477 19.29 18.91 -19.94
CA CYS A 477 20.11 17.75 -19.60
C CYS A 477 20.10 16.70 -20.72
N TYR A 478 18.95 16.46 -21.34
CA TYR A 478 18.82 15.51 -22.45
C TYR A 478 19.66 15.95 -23.63
N VAL A 479 19.48 17.20 -24.11
CA VAL A 479 20.23 17.72 -25.26
C VAL A 479 21.73 17.73 -24.98
N ALA A 480 22.14 18.21 -23.80
CA ALA A 480 23.55 18.21 -23.40
C ALA A 480 24.15 16.79 -23.36
N SER A 481 23.38 15.80 -22.86
CA SER A 481 23.79 14.39 -22.87
C SER A 481 23.94 13.86 -24.30
N GLN A 482 23.03 14.21 -25.21
CA GLN A 482 23.14 13.82 -26.62
C GLN A 482 24.32 14.49 -27.32
N ILE A 483 24.65 15.74 -27.00
CA ILE A 483 25.86 16.41 -27.51
C ILE A 483 27.11 15.68 -27.01
N PHE A 484 27.14 15.32 -25.73
CA PHE A 484 28.26 14.60 -25.12
C PHE A 484 28.45 13.22 -25.74
N LEU A 485 27.41 12.38 -25.72
CA LEU A 485 27.46 10.98 -26.18
C LEU A 485 27.74 10.86 -27.68
N ASN A 486 27.21 11.77 -28.51
CA ASN A 486 27.49 11.77 -29.95
C ASN A 486 28.75 12.57 -30.32
N GLY A 487 29.34 13.27 -29.36
CA GLY A 487 30.55 14.07 -29.52
C GLY A 487 31.81 13.33 -29.08
N LYS A 488 32.97 13.96 -29.32
CA LYS A 488 34.28 13.44 -28.88
C LYS A 488 34.75 14.17 -27.63
N TYR A 489 33.89 14.24 -26.62
CA TYR A 489 34.18 14.93 -25.36
C TYR A 489 34.59 13.94 -24.27
N LYS A 490 35.58 14.32 -23.48
CA LYS A 490 36.07 13.56 -22.33
C LYS A 490 35.19 13.76 -21.11
N TYR A 491 34.96 15.02 -20.75
CA TYR A 491 34.05 15.40 -19.67
C TYR A 491 32.99 16.38 -20.16
N ILE A 492 31.88 16.38 -19.43
CA ILE A 492 30.86 17.42 -19.46
C ILE A 492 30.87 18.16 -18.13
N HIS A 493 31.06 19.47 -18.19
CA HIS A 493 30.95 20.39 -17.08
C HIS A 493 29.58 21.05 -17.12
N VAL A 494 28.91 21.15 -15.97
CA VAL A 494 27.56 21.72 -15.88
C VAL A 494 27.61 22.93 -14.98
N VAL A 495 27.30 24.11 -15.51
CA VAL A 495 27.24 25.37 -14.77
C VAL A 495 25.79 25.70 -14.45
N CYS A 496 25.38 25.60 -13.19
CA CYS A 496 23.98 25.77 -12.80
C CYS A 496 23.80 26.46 -11.43
N SER A 497 22.54 26.71 -11.04
CA SER A 497 22.24 27.17 -9.69
C SER A 497 22.43 26.03 -8.66
N PRO A 498 22.81 26.34 -7.40
CA PRO A 498 22.91 25.34 -6.34
C PRO A 498 21.60 24.55 -6.13
N ASN A 499 20.45 25.22 -6.21
CA ASN A 499 19.15 24.62 -5.89
C ASN A 499 18.71 23.54 -6.90
N GLN A 500 19.16 23.63 -8.16
CA GLN A 500 18.80 22.66 -9.20
C GLN A 500 19.80 21.51 -9.37
N MET A 501 20.97 21.60 -8.72
CA MET A 501 22.11 20.70 -8.97
C MET A 501 21.71 19.22 -8.82
N LEU A 502 21.07 18.86 -7.70
CA LEU A 502 20.70 17.46 -7.42
C LEU A 502 19.69 16.91 -8.43
N ARG A 503 18.67 17.69 -8.80
CA ARG A 503 17.69 17.27 -9.80
C ARG A 503 18.34 17.10 -11.18
N LYS A 504 19.19 18.04 -11.61
CA LYS A 504 19.97 17.89 -12.85
C LYS A 504 20.87 16.65 -12.83
N GLN A 505 21.51 16.36 -11.69
CA GLN A 505 22.37 15.18 -11.55
C GLN A 505 21.59 13.89 -11.84
N LEU A 506 20.38 13.77 -11.30
CA LEU A 506 19.49 12.64 -11.57
C LEU A 506 19.13 12.55 -13.06
N PHE A 507 18.75 13.66 -13.71
CA PHE A 507 18.49 13.64 -15.16
C PHE A 507 19.69 13.18 -15.97
N TYR A 508 20.89 13.72 -15.72
CA TYR A 508 22.09 13.27 -16.43
C TYR A 508 22.35 11.77 -16.24
N ILE A 509 22.22 11.25 -15.02
CA ILE A 509 22.35 9.81 -14.75
C ILE A 509 21.32 9.01 -15.55
N SER A 510 20.06 9.47 -15.58
CA SER A 510 18.99 8.84 -16.37
C SER A 510 19.30 8.81 -17.87
N PHE A 511 20.00 9.83 -18.38
CA PHE A 511 20.46 9.92 -19.77
C PHE A 511 21.83 9.29 -20.01
N GLY A 512 22.40 8.61 -19.01
CA GLY A 512 23.62 7.83 -19.15
C GLY A 512 24.90 8.66 -19.09
N VAL A 513 24.92 9.79 -18.38
CA VAL A 513 26.07 10.68 -18.24
C VAL A 513 26.32 11.02 -16.76
N ILE A 514 27.59 11.12 -16.34
CA ILE A 514 27.97 11.61 -15.00
C ILE A 514 28.74 12.93 -15.18
N PRO A 515 28.12 14.09 -14.93
CA PRO A 515 28.73 15.39 -15.18
C PRO A 515 29.59 15.90 -14.02
N LEU A 516 30.42 16.90 -14.29
CA LEU A 516 31.14 17.69 -13.30
C LEU A 516 30.40 19.01 -13.04
N PHE A 517 29.74 19.11 -11.88
CA PHE A 517 28.95 20.30 -11.52
C PHE A 517 29.80 21.46 -11.02
N HIS A 518 29.43 22.66 -11.45
CA HIS A 518 29.91 23.94 -10.95
C HIS A 518 28.70 24.81 -10.60
N THR A 519 28.48 25.06 -9.31
CA THR A 519 27.32 25.82 -8.87
C THR A 519 27.66 27.29 -8.71
N VAL A 520 26.84 28.18 -9.27
CA VAL A 520 26.99 29.64 -9.15
C VAL A 520 25.88 30.18 -8.24
N PRO A 521 26.19 30.59 -7.00
CA PRO A 521 25.19 31.12 -6.08
C PRO A 521 24.71 32.50 -6.54
N ASN A 522 23.42 32.76 -6.38
CA ASN A 522 22.82 34.08 -6.61
C ASN A 522 21.99 34.46 -5.39
N ASN A 523 21.99 35.75 -5.04
CA ASN A 523 21.22 36.31 -3.94
C ASN A 523 19.70 36.26 -4.16
N ASN A 524 19.26 36.19 -5.42
CA ASN A 524 17.85 36.02 -5.80
C ASN A 524 17.68 34.72 -6.59
N SER A 525 17.49 33.60 -5.90
CA SER A 525 17.31 32.30 -6.55
C SER A 525 15.95 32.19 -7.23
N ALA A 526 15.93 32.00 -8.56
CA ALA A 526 14.70 31.72 -9.30
C ALA A 526 14.06 30.36 -8.97
N HIS A 527 14.83 29.46 -8.36
CA HIS A 527 14.40 28.13 -7.93
C HIS A 527 14.15 28.08 -6.44
N ASP A 528 12.92 27.73 -6.05
CA ASP A 528 12.54 27.50 -4.67
C ASP A 528 13.19 26.21 -4.15
N LEU A 529 14.03 26.34 -3.12
CA LEU A 529 14.75 25.22 -2.51
C LEU A 529 13.79 24.21 -1.86
N ILE A 530 12.69 24.67 -1.26
CA ILE A 530 11.72 23.77 -0.59
C ILE A 530 10.99 22.94 -1.64
N TYR A 531 10.56 23.57 -2.72
CA TYR A 531 9.97 22.87 -3.86
C TYR A 531 10.93 21.83 -4.46
N GLU A 532 12.20 22.18 -4.67
CA GLU A 532 13.19 21.23 -5.21
C GLU A 532 13.37 20.01 -4.28
N LEU A 533 13.46 20.22 -2.96
CA LEU A 533 13.71 19.14 -1.99
C LEU A 533 12.50 18.22 -1.74
N PHE A 534 11.28 18.77 -1.71
CA PHE A 534 10.09 18.02 -1.29
C PHE A 534 9.17 17.61 -2.44
N GLU A 535 9.29 18.23 -3.61
CA GLU A 535 8.43 17.92 -4.76
C GLU A 535 9.27 17.45 -5.96
N ALA A 536 10.17 18.29 -6.46
CA ALA A 536 10.82 18.02 -7.75
C ALA A 536 11.82 16.84 -7.70
N ILE A 537 12.70 16.80 -6.69
CA ILE A 537 13.66 15.69 -6.53
C ILE A 537 12.93 14.37 -6.21
N PRO A 538 11.99 14.30 -5.25
CA PRO A 538 11.21 13.09 -5.01
C PRO A 538 10.47 12.60 -6.27
N ASP A 539 9.85 13.49 -7.04
CA ASP A 539 9.17 13.10 -8.28
C ASP A 539 10.12 12.46 -9.29
N VAL A 540 11.29 13.05 -9.50
CA VAL A 540 12.32 12.47 -10.38
C VAL A 540 12.82 11.14 -9.82
N ILE A 541 13.00 10.99 -8.51
CA ILE A 541 13.48 9.75 -7.91
C ILE A 541 12.43 8.63 -8.05
N TYR A 542 11.15 8.94 -7.89
CA TYR A 542 10.10 7.95 -7.66
C TYR A 542 9.15 7.74 -8.85
N ASN A 543 8.86 8.75 -9.66
CA ASN A 543 7.78 8.66 -10.63
C ASN A 543 8.25 8.86 -12.06
N ASP A 544 8.87 10.02 -12.33
CA ASP A 544 9.16 10.46 -13.69
C ASP A 544 10.65 10.84 -13.80
N HIS A 545 11.45 9.82 -14.08
CA HIS A 545 12.92 9.91 -13.98
C HIS A 545 13.56 10.79 -15.06
N THR A 546 12.84 11.06 -16.15
CA THR A 546 13.39 11.76 -17.32
C THR A 546 12.64 13.03 -17.67
N TRP A 547 11.36 13.18 -17.29
CA TRP A 547 10.49 14.25 -17.76
C TRP A 547 10.52 14.41 -19.29
N GLN A 548 10.68 13.31 -20.03
CA GLN A 548 10.75 13.32 -21.49
C GLN A 548 9.53 12.72 -22.17
N ASP A 549 8.86 11.75 -21.53
CA ASP A 549 7.76 11.00 -22.13
C ASP A 549 6.55 11.89 -22.46
N ASP A 550 5.76 11.51 -23.46
CA ASP A 550 4.64 12.32 -23.95
C ASP A 550 3.52 12.48 -22.90
N ASP A 551 3.42 11.54 -21.96
CA ASP A 551 2.49 11.53 -20.83
C ASP A 551 3.11 12.04 -19.53
N SER A 552 4.37 12.51 -19.55
CA SER A 552 5.04 13.11 -18.39
C SER A 552 4.27 14.35 -17.90
N PRO A 553 3.70 14.34 -16.69
CA PRO A 553 2.93 15.49 -16.18
C PRO A 553 3.78 16.75 -16.07
N ASN A 554 5.04 16.61 -15.65
CA ASN A 554 5.95 17.74 -15.50
C ASN A 554 6.46 18.26 -16.85
N ALA A 555 6.68 17.39 -17.85
CA ALA A 555 7.01 17.82 -19.20
C ALA A 555 5.85 18.60 -19.83
N ILE A 556 4.62 18.06 -19.74
CA ILE A 556 3.40 18.71 -20.25
C ILE A 556 3.21 20.06 -19.57
N ARG A 557 3.24 20.09 -18.24
CA ARG A 557 3.04 21.32 -17.45
C ARG A 557 4.05 22.40 -17.84
N THR A 558 5.34 22.10 -17.80
CA THR A 558 6.39 23.09 -18.08
C THR A 558 6.38 23.58 -19.51
N ARG A 559 6.06 22.70 -20.48
CA ARG A 559 5.89 23.11 -21.89
C ARG A 559 4.65 23.99 -22.05
N ASN A 560 3.53 23.67 -21.42
CA ASN A 560 2.32 24.50 -21.47
C ASN A 560 2.51 25.89 -20.83
N GLU A 561 3.33 25.97 -19.78
CA GLU A 561 3.65 27.23 -19.09
C GLU A 561 4.59 28.12 -19.92
N ARG A 562 5.54 27.53 -20.65
CA ARG A 562 6.71 28.25 -21.19
C ARG A 562 6.81 28.28 -22.71
N LYS A 563 6.22 27.32 -23.41
CA LYS A 563 6.22 27.26 -24.87
C LYS A 563 5.29 28.34 -25.43
N PRO A 564 5.74 29.17 -26.39
CA PRO A 564 4.86 30.10 -27.10
C PRO A 564 3.69 29.35 -27.74
N LYS A 565 2.49 29.93 -27.63
CA LYS A 565 1.24 29.35 -28.14
C LYS A 565 0.97 29.72 -29.58
#